data_AF-A0A432ET17-F1
#
_entry.id   AF-A0A432ET17-F1
#
_cell.length_a   1.000
_cell.length_b   1.000
_cell.length_c   1.000
_cell.angle_alpha   90.00
_cell.angle_beta   90.00
_cell.angle_gamma   90.00
#
_symmetry.space_group_name_H-M   'P 1'
#
loop_
_entity.id
_entity.type
_entity.pdbx_description
1 polymer ?
#
loop_
_entity_poly.entity_id
_entity_poly.type
_entity_poly.pdbx_seq_one_letter_code
_entity_poly.pdbx_strand_id
1 'polypeptide(L)' 'MNHKFLIEHIHAREILDSRGNPTVEVECRLQGGATARAATPS' A
#
# COMPACT_ATOMS: atom_id res chain seq x y z
N MET A 1 -22.78 -12.00 -5.35
CA MET A 1 -21.98 -11.86 -4.12
C MET A 1 -21.43 -10.43 -4.08
N ASN A 2 -21.22 -9.84 -2.90
CA ASN A 2 -20.68 -8.48 -2.83
C ASN A 2 -19.14 -8.53 -2.92
N HIS A 3 -18.57 -7.87 -3.92
CA HIS A 3 -17.12 -7.87 -4.17
C HIS A 3 -16.38 -6.67 -3.57
N LYS A 4 -17.07 -5.85 -2.76
CA LYS A 4 -16.54 -4.61 -2.16
C LYS A 4 -15.16 -4.76 -1.48
N PHE A 5 -14.86 -5.92 -0.91
CA PHE A 5 -13.62 -6.16 -0.16
C PHE A 5 -12.56 -6.95 -0.95
N LEU A 6 -12.80 -7.27 -2.22
CA LEU A 6 -11.77 -7.87 -3.06
C LEU A 6 -10.70 -6.84 -3.38
N ILE A 7 -9.44 -7.26 -3.32
CA ILE A 7 -8.30 -6.44 -3.73
C ILE A 7 -8.34 -6.29 -5.24
N GLU A 8 -8.25 -5.05 -5.71
CA GLU A 8 -8.21 -4.73 -7.14
C GLU A 8 -6.79 -4.40 -7.60
N HIS A 9 -6.00 -3.71 -6.77
CA HIS A 9 -4.66 -3.28 -7.14
C HIS A 9 -3.73 -3.18 -5.93
N ILE A 10 -2.47 -3.57 -6.11
CA ILE A 10 -1.38 -3.40 -5.15
C ILE A 10 -0.20 -2.81 -5.91
N HIS A 11 0.39 -1.75 -5.38
CA HIS A 11 1.62 -1.15 -5.89
C HIS A 11 2.60 -0.90 -4.76
N ALA A 12 3.82 -1.41 -4.90
CA ALA A 12 4.92 -1.16 -3.97
C ALA A 12 5.96 -0.23 -4.60
N ARG A 13 6.61 0.58 -3.77
CA ARG A 13 7.71 1.47 -4.16
C ARG A 13 8.75 1.56 -3.05
N GLU A 14 9.99 1.84 -3.45
CA GLU A 14 11.06 2.21 -2.52
C GLU A 14 10.90 3.68 -2.12
N ILE A 15 11.02 3.95 -0.82
CA ILE A 15 11.10 5.30 -0.23
C ILE A 15 12.27 5.35 0.76
N LEU A 16 12.60 6.54 1.28
CA LEU A 16 13.58 6.67 2.36
C LEU A 16 12.88 6.80 3.72
N ASP A 17 13.41 6.12 4.74
CA ASP A 17 12.99 6.29 6.13
C ASP A 17 13.51 7.62 6.75
N SER A 18 13.25 7.84 8.04
CA SER A 18 13.70 9.04 8.74
C SER A 18 15.23 9.15 8.92
N ARG A 19 15.97 8.07 8.67
CA ARG A 19 17.44 7.99 8.74
C ARG A 19 18.09 7.98 7.35
N GLY A 20 17.30 8.06 6.28
CA GLY A 20 17.78 8.01 4.89
C GLY A 20 18.05 6.60 4.36
N ASN A 21 17.60 5.54 5.03
CA ASN A 21 17.72 4.17 4.53
C ASN A 21 16.52 3.81 3.64
N PRO A 22 16.72 3.04 2.55
CA PRO A 22 15.62 2.50 1.77
C PRO A 22 14.65 1.65 2.60
N THR A 23 13.35 1.88 2.44
CA THR A 23 12.25 1.06 2.98
C THR A 23 11.11 0.95 1.95
N VAL A 24 10.14 0.08 2.22
CA VAL A 24 9.02 -0.20 1.31
C VAL A 24 7.76 0.55 1.75
N GLU A 25 7.11 1.20 0.80
CA GLU A 25 5.73 1.68 0.92
C GLU A 25 4.82 0.91 -0.04
N VAL A 26 3.63 0.55 0.42
CA VAL A 26 2.61 -0.13 -0.38
C VAL A 26 1.32 0.68 -0.41
N GLU A 27 0.74 0.83 -1.59
CA GLU A 27 -0.64 1.26 -1.82
C GLU A 27 -1.52 0.09 -2.23
N CYS A 28 -2.68 -0.06 -1.60
CA CYS A 28 -3.69 -1.07 -1.91
C CYS A 28 -5.04 -0.42 -2.18
N ARG A 29 -5.73 -0.87 -3.24
CA ARG A 29 -7.08 -0.45 -3.62
C ARG A 29 -8.02 -1.65 -3.69
N LEU A 30 -9.20 -1.53 -3.08
CA LEU A 30 -10.26 -2.53 -3.13
C LEU A 30 -11.25 -2.20 -4.26
N GLN A 31 -11.94 -3.20 -4.79
CA GLN A 31 -13.02 -3.03 -5.77
C GLN A 31 -14.17 -2.15 -5.24
N GLY A 32 -14.30 -2.06 -3.91
CA GLY A 32 -15.22 -1.14 -3.24
C GLY A 32 -14.81 0.34 -3.23
N GLY A 33 -13.68 0.69 -3.86
CA GLY A 33 -13.15 2.05 -3.95
C GLY A 33 -12.28 2.50 -2.77
N ALA A 34 -12.25 1.73 -1.67
CA ALA A 34 -11.37 2.04 -0.54
C ALA A 34 -9.90 1.90 -0.95
N THR A 35 -9.07 2.85 -0.50
CA THR A 35 -7.63 2.87 -0.76
C THR A 35 -6.88 3.11 0.55
N ALA A 36 -5.74 2.43 0.72
CA ALA A 36 -4.87 2.59 1.88
C ALA A 36 -3.40 2.59 1.45
N ARG A 37 -2.57 3.32 2.20
CA ARG A 37 -1.11 3.33 2.08
C ARG A 37 -0.45 3.09 3.43
N ALA A 38 0.65 2.35 3.42
CA ALA A 38 1.48 2.15 4.59
C ALA A 38 2.95 1.94 4.20
N ALA A 39 3.85 2.48 5.02
CA ALA A 39 5.29 2.24 4.93
C ALA A 39 5.74 1.35 6.10
N THR A 40 6.70 0.45 5.86
CA THR A 40 7.33 -0.33 6.91
C THR A 40 8.41 0.49 7.63
N PRO A 41 8.61 0.31 8.95
CA PRO A 41 9.80 0.83 9.61
C PRO A 41 11.06 0.10 9.13
N SER A 42 12.22 0.72 9.35
CA SER A 42 13.56 0.12 9.19
C SER A 42 14.22 -0.09 10.55
#